data_AF-A0A7W8GHS0-F1
#
_entry.id   AF-A0A7W8GHS0-F1
#
_cell.length_a   1.000
_cell.length_b   1.000
_cell.length_c   1.000
_cell.angle_alpha   90.00
_cell.angle_beta   90.00
_cell.angle_gamma   90.00
#
_symmetry.space_group_name_H-M   'P 1'
#
loop_
_entity.id
_entity.type
_entity.pdbx_description
1 polymer ?
#
loop_
_entity_poly.entity_id
_entity_poly.type
_entity_poly.pdbx_seq_one_letter_code
_entity_poly.pdbx_strand_id
1 'polypeptide(L)'
;MTLDALESKLRRPSGNRVGRRWVLPLKFQYRRVHAFGMQCCPDCLAEDEMPYYRRAWRLAFMTVCPRHKRLLLDQCPACESPIHYRATPAATRGPDADPASLASCGWCGLDFRDLSFGQYDERSLTLERGDYHFSRQSPRFRRPLISKIRRDAHFQGRLLEAVSGGDYVLNGTPLAVRELMEGLFQLTRLLMHLPGAEAWRRALHELADDMRLCGVESDRAILQFEVLRVEERDRIMTPLAWLLNDWPARFHKVSEGAGVGRQQLLKNARPVPTWLKQEVARYSRLEGYDHLRPHINGTKEGARR
;
A
#
# COMPACT_ATOMS: atom_id res chain seq x y z
N MET A 1 15.45 -11.30 -12.55
CA MET A 1 15.90 -10.12 -11.75
C MET A 1 15.95 -10.50 -10.26
N THR A 2 17.02 -10.21 -9.50
CA THR A 2 17.23 -10.57 -8.06
C THR A 2 16.59 -9.58 -7.07
N LEU A 3 16.35 -9.97 -5.79
CA LEU A 3 15.62 -9.10 -4.84
C LEU A 3 16.51 -7.89 -4.58
N ASP A 4 17.80 -8.16 -4.46
CA ASP A 4 18.85 -7.15 -4.33
C ASP A 4 18.88 -6.19 -5.51
N ALA A 5 18.64 -6.65 -6.75
CA ALA A 5 18.54 -5.76 -7.91
C ALA A 5 17.31 -4.83 -7.80
N LEU A 6 16.16 -5.36 -7.40
CA LEU A 6 14.93 -4.58 -7.16
C LEU A 6 15.11 -3.59 -5.99
N GLU A 7 15.70 -4.05 -4.89
CA GLU A 7 15.96 -3.27 -3.68
C GLU A 7 17.02 -2.19 -3.93
N SER A 8 18.04 -2.46 -4.73
CA SER A 8 19.07 -1.50 -5.08
C SER A 8 18.49 -0.27 -5.78
N LYS A 9 17.50 -0.48 -6.67
CA LYS A 9 16.76 0.59 -7.35
C LYS A 9 15.89 1.42 -6.40
N LEU A 10 15.43 0.82 -5.30
CA LEU A 10 14.57 1.44 -4.29
C LEU A 10 15.36 2.04 -3.11
N ARG A 11 16.69 1.85 -3.06
CA ARG A 11 17.56 2.29 -1.96
C ARG A 11 17.85 3.79 -2.05
N ARG A 12 17.75 4.50 -0.92
CA ARG A 12 18.26 5.88 -0.81
C ARG A 12 19.79 5.90 -0.82
N PRO A 13 20.44 6.90 -1.45
CA PRO A 13 21.86 7.13 -1.26
C PRO A 13 22.06 7.72 0.14
N SER A 14 22.79 7.00 0.99
CA SER A 14 23.36 7.44 2.28
C SER A 14 22.43 7.85 3.45
N GLY A 15 22.74 7.30 4.64
CA GLY A 15 22.78 8.11 5.87
C GLY A 15 21.95 7.67 7.08
N ASN A 16 20.85 6.92 6.95
CA ASN A 16 20.09 6.56 8.15
C ASN A 16 19.40 5.20 8.03
N ARG A 17 19.51 4.37 9.08
CA ARG A 17 18.94 3.02 9.21
C ARG A 17 17.42 3.02 9.35
N VAL A 18 16.70 3.91 8.68
CA VAL A 18 15.24 4.00 8.76
C VAL A 18 14.65 3.42 7.48
N GLY A 19 14.50 2.09 7.46
CA GLY A 19 13.66 1.35 6.51
C GLY A 19 14.12 1.32 5.05
N ARG A 20 14.02 0.16 4.42
CA ARG A 20 14.07 0.08 2.95
C ARG A 20 12.73 0.61 2.44
N ARG A 21 12.73 1.79 1.80
CA ARG A 21 11.50 2.34 1.20
C ARG A 21 10.94 1.36 0.19
N TRP A 22 9.61 1.23 0.16
CA TRP A 22 8.89 0.36 -0.77
C TRP A 22 9.18 -1.14 -0.63
N VAL A 23 9.86 -1.57 0.42
CA VAL A 23 10.17 -2.98 0.68
C VAL A 23 9.66 -3.33 2.06
N LEU A 24 8.82 -4.36 2.15
CA LEU A 24 8.22 -4.76 3.42
C LEU A 24 9.30 -5.22 4.40
N PRO A 25 9.33 -4.74 5.66
CA PRO A 25 10.29 -5.24 6.64
C PRO A 25 9.91 -6.65 7.08
N LEU A 26 10.87 -7.57 7.15
CA LEU A 26 10.65 -8.93 7.69
C LEU A 26 10.62 -8.93 9.23
N LYS A 27 11.28 -7.96 9.87
CA LYS A 27 11.33 -7.77 11.32
C LYS A 27 11.31 -6.28 11.61
N PHE A 28 10.52 -5.85 12.58
CA PHE A 28 10.54 -4.48 13.09
C PHE A 28 11.17 -4.49 14.49
N GLN A 29 12.33 -3.85 14.66
CA GLN A 29 13.17 -4.00 15.86
C GLN A 29 12.76 -3.11 17.04
N TYR A 30 11.94 -2.07 16.83
CA TYR A 30 11.78 -1.01 17.84
C TYR A 30 10.53 -1.07 18.71
N ARG A 31 9.54 -1.90 18.39
CA ARG A 31 8.38 -2.21 19.24
C ARG A 31 7.87 -3.61 18.89
N ARG A 32 7.18 -4.28 19.82
CA ARG A 32 6.51 -5.59 19.67
C ARG A 32 5.36 -5.57 18.64
N VAL A 33 5.55 -4.93 17.49
CA VAL A 33 4.61 -4.92 16.37
C VAL A 33 5.07 -6.01 15.43
N HIS A 34 4.22 -7.01 15.23
CA HIS A 34 4.46 -8.04 14.23
C HIS A 34 4.53 -7.39 12.85
N ALA A 35 5.62 -7.58 12.12
CA ALA A 35 5.76 -7.02 10.78
C ALA A 35 4.99 -7.89 9.76
N PHE A 36 4.11 -7.27 8.96
CA PHE A 36 3.42 -7.88 7.82
C PHE A 36 4.36 -8.00 6.61
N GLY A 37 5.52 -8.61 6.85
CA GLY A 37 6.63 -8.63 5.91
C GLY A 37 6.40 -9.56 4.72
N MET A 38 5.61 -10.60 4.89
CA MET A 38 5.31 -11.57 3.83
C MET A 38 3.88 -11.43 3.39
N GLN A 39 3.65 -11.68 2.11
CA GLN A 39 2.33 -11.73 1.53
C GLN A 39 2.22 -12.92 0.58
N CYS A 40 1.01 -13.42 0.34
CA CYS A 40 0.75 -14.40 -0.71
C CYS A 40 -0.57 -14.15 -1.45
N CYS A 41 -0.67 -14.75 -2.63
CA CYS A 41 -1.94 -14.96 -3.32
C CYS A 41 -2.29 -16.45 -3.22
N PRO A 42 -3.42 -16.82 -2.59
CA PRO A 42 -3.93 -18.19 -2.54
C PRO A 42 -3.96 -18.90 -3.90
N ASP A 43 -4.47 -18.22 -4.93
CA ASP A 43 -4.62 -18.80 -6.27
C ASP A 43 -3.27 -19.10 -6.92
N CYS A 44 -2.29 -18.18 -6.79
CA CYS A 44 -0.94 -18.45 -7.25
C CYS A 44 -0.36 -19.68 -6.55
N LEU A 45 -0.51 -19.81 -5.23
CA LEU A 45 0.01 -20.95 -4.49
C LEU A 45 -0.70 -22.27 -4.87
N ALA A 46 -1.97 -22.22 -5.26
CA ALA A 46 -2.74 -23.38 -5.68
C ALA A 46 -2.40 -23.84 -7.11
N GLU A 47 -2.08 -22.90 -8.01
CA GLU A 47 -1.69 -23.20 -9.39
C GLU A 47 -0.21 -23.56 -9.55
N ASP A 48 0.63 -23.20 -8.58
CA ASP A 48 2.05 -23.53 -8.61
C ASP A 48 2.23 -25.03 -8.37
N GLU A 49 2.94 -25.72 -9.29
CA GLU A 49 3.34 -27.13 -9.09
C GLU A 49 4.12 -27.30 -7.77
N MET A 50 4.97 -26.32 -7.46
CA MET A 50 5.64 -26.20 -6.17
C MET A 50 5.38 -24.80 -5.58
N PRO A 51 4.60 -24.67 -4.48
CA PRO A 51 4.26 -23.38 -3.91
C PRO A 51 5.50 -22.54 -3.56
N TYR A 52 5.52 -21.28 -3.98
CA TYR A 52 6.61 -20.37 -3.64
C TYR A 52 6.15 -18.91 -3.44
N TYR A 53 6.86 -18.21 -2.57
CA TYR A 53 6.63 -16.79 -2.34
C TYR A 53 7.32 -15.95 -3.41
N ARG A 54 6.52 -15.22 -4.20
CA ARG A 54 7.04 -14.35 -5.25
C ARG A 54 7.76 -13.15 -4.64
N ARG A 55 8.90 -12.80 -5.21
CA ARG A 55 9.68 -11.65 -4.74
C ARG A 55 8.99 -10.31 -4.99
N ALA A 56 8.12 -10.22 -6.00
CA ALA A 56 7.28 -9.04 -6.22
C ALA A 56 6.35 -8.75 -5.02
N TRP A 57 5.87 -9.77 -4.30
CA TRP A 57 5.03 -9.61 -3.11
C TRP A 57 5.75 -8.98 -1.91
N ARG A 58 7.06 -8.73 -2.02
CA ARG A 58 7.85 -8.02 -1.01
C ARG A 58 7.86 -6.50 -1.24
N LEU A 59 7.33 -6.04 -2.37
CA LEU A 59 7.18 -4.62 -2.68
C LEU A 59 5.96 -4.07 -1.93
N ALA A 60 6.15 -3.01 -1.16
CA ALA A 60 5.09 -2.48 -0.31
C ALA A 60 3.88 -1.96 -1.10
N PHE A 61 4.09 -1.49 -2.34
CA PHE A 61 3.01 -1.06 -3.21
C PHE A 61 2.20 -2.22 -3.82
N MET A 62 2.69 -3.46 -3.72
CA MET A 62 1.94 -4.63 -4.14
C MET A 62 0.96 -5.01 -3.03
N THR A 63 -0.32 -4.74 -3.30
CA THR A 63 -1.44 -5.10 -2.43
C THR A 63 -2.42 -6.01 -3.16
N VAL A 64 -2.40 -6.00 -4.49
CA VAL A 64 -3.24 -6.82 -5.36
C VAL A 64 -2.37 -7.76 -6.19
N CYS A 65 -2.79 -9.02 -6.32
CA CYS A 65 -2.13 -9.96 -7.22
C CYS A 65 -2.33 -9.52 -8.68
N PRO A 66 -1.26 -9.31 -9.48
CA PRO A 66 -1.39 -8.86 -10.86
C PRO A 66 -2.00 -9.93 -11.78
N ARG A 67 -1.84 -11.21 -11.42
CA ARG A 67 -2.40 -12.35 -12.16
C ARG A 67 -3.89 -12.55 -11.85
N HIS A 68 -4.21 -12.74 -10.56
CA HIS A 68 -5.56 -13.12 -10.12
C HIS A 68 -6.46 -11.96 -9.74
N LYS A 69 -5.94 -10.72 -9.72
CA LYS A 69 -6.71 -9.50 -9.45
C LYS A 69 -7.55 -9.64 -8.18
N ARG A 70 -6.89 -9.99 -7.08
CA ARG A 70 -7.44 -10.03 -5.73
C ARG A 70 -6.44 -9.45 -4.74
N LEU A 71 -6.95 -9.01 -3.59
CA LEU A 71 -6.09 -8.54 -2.51
C LEU A 71 -5.18 -9.69 -2.02
N LEU A 72 -3.90 -9.41 -1.83
CA LEU A 72 -2.93 -10.34 -1.25
C LEU A 72 -3.24 -10.53 0.25
N LEU A 73 -2.91 -11.71 0.77
CA LEU A 73 -2.96 -11.98 2.20
C LEU A 73 -1.60 -11.65 2.81
N ASP A 74 -1.57 -11.03 3.98
CA ASP A 74 -0.36 -10.84 4.82
C ASP A 74 -0.49 -11.41 6.23
N GLN A 75 -1.68 -11.92 6.54
CA GLN A 75 -2.00 -12.65 7.76
C GLN A 75 -2.88 -13.86 7.44
N CYS A 76 -2.85 -14.85 8.32
CA CYS A 76 -3.78 -15.96 8.27
C CYS A 76 -5.20 -15.48 8.61
N PRO A 77 -6.22 -15.76 7.79
CA PRO A 77 -7.59 -15.38 8.13
C PRO A 77 -8.17 -16.18 9.31
N ALA A 78 -7.57 -17.32 9.68
CA ALA A 78 -8.06 -18.17 10.77
C ALA A 78 -7.54 -17.81 12.15
N CYS A 79 -6.24 -17.55 12.26
CA CYS A 79 -5.62 -17.25 13.55
C CYS A 79 -5.01 -15.85 13.61
N GLU A 80 -5.19 -15.04 12.56
CA GLU A 80 -4.73 -13.64 12.44
C GLU A 80 -3.21 -13.44 12.58
N SER A 81 -2.45 -14.54 12.62
CA SER A 81 -1.01 -14.47 12.70
C SER A 81 -0.42 -13.98 11.37
N PRO A 82 0.62 -13.14 11.40
CA PRO A 82 1.29 -12.71 10.18
C PRO A 82 1.82 -13.91 9.41
N ILE A 83 1.71 -13.84 8.08
CA ILE A 83 2.29 -14.85 7.21
C ILE A 83 3.80 -14.85 7.40
N HIS A 84 4.36 -16.04 7.56
CA HIS A 84 5.79 -16.20 7.73
C HIS A 84 6.22 -17.53 7.13
N TYR A 85 6.93 -17.49 6.00
CA TYR A 85 7.37 -18.67 5.26
C TYR A 85 8.32 -19.60 6.05
N ARG A 86 8.94 -19.11 7.14
CA ARG A 86 9.77 -19.94 8.04
C ARG A 86 9.06 -20.34 9.33
N ALA A 87 7.79 -19.95 9.50
CA ALA A 87 6.97 -20.52 10.53
C ALA A 87 6.44 -21.83 9.93
N THR A 88 7.20 -22.88 10.11
CA THR A 88 6.71 -24.25 9.98
C THR A 88 6.39 -24.75 11.39
N PRO A 89 5.35 -25.59 11.58
CA PRO A 89 5.23 -26.39 12.79
C PRO A 89 6.58 -27.08 13.05
N ALA A 90 6.99 -27.20 14.32
CA ALA A 90 8.33 -27.67 14.67
C ALA A 90 8.74 -29.01 13.99
N ALA A 91 7.76 -29.81 13.57
CA ALA A 91 7.92 -31.09 12.87
C ALA A 91 8.47 -31.01 11.43
N THR A 92 8.48 -29.85 10.77
CA THR A 92 8.97 -29.69 9.38
C THR A 92 10.17 -28.75 9.25
N ARG A 93 10.98 -28.60 10.31
CA ARG A 93 12.24 -27.84 10.25
C ARG A 93 13.40 -28.76 9.88
N GLY A 94 13.98 -28.54 8.69
CA GLY A 94 15.17 -29.26 8.22
C GLY A 94 15.37 -29.11 6.72
N PRO A 95 16.46 -29.66 6.16
CA PRO A 95 16.65 -29.76 4.71
C PRO A 95 15.55 -30.59 4.01
N ASP A 96 14.81 -31.41 4.76
CA ASP A 96 13.74 -32.29 4.29
C ASP A 96 12.33 -31.67 4.42
N ALA A 97 12.22 -30.35 4.64
CA ALA A 97 10.93 -29.68 4.72
C ALA A 97 10.19 -29.79 3.37
N ASP A 98 9.00 -30.40 3.38
CA ASP A 98 8.12 -30.45 2.21
C ASP A 98 7.83 -29.02 1.73
N PRO A 99 8.21 -28.63 0.51
CA PRO A 99 7.98 -27.28 0.05
C PRO A 99 6.49 -26.93 -0.10
N ALA A 100 5.58 -27.93 -0.13
CA ALA A 100 4.15 -27.69 0.00
C ALA A 100 3.77 -26.99 1.33
N SER A 101 4.59 -27.13 2.38
CA SER A 101 4.37 -26.46 3.67
C SER A 101 4.47 -24.93 3.59
N LEU A 102 5.02 -24.37 2.48
CA LEU A 102 5.05 -22.92 2.24
C LEU A 102 3.65 -22.34 2.03
N ALA A 103 2.70 -23.17 1.60
CA ALA A 103 1.30 -22.79 1.44
C ALA A 103 0.51 -22.78 2.75
N SER A 104 1.06 -23.30 3.85
CA SER A 104 0.34 -23.43 5.11
C SER A 104 0.71 -22.34 6.13
N CYS A 105 -0.25 -21.98 6.97
CA CYS A 105 -0.01 -21.10 8.10
C CYS A 105 0.86 -21.81 9.15
N GLY A 106 2.01 -21.21 9.48
CA GLY A 106 2.92 -21.74 10.50
C GLY A 106 2.43 -21.82 11.93
N TRP A 107 1.26 -21.24 12.22
CA TRP A 107 0.71 -21.16 13.57
C TRP A 107 -0.50 -22.08 13.77
N CYS A 108 -1.44 -22.08 12.82
CA CYS A 108 -2.66 -22.89 12.91
C CYS A 108 -2.76 -24.01 11.87
N GLY A 109 -1.84 -24.07 10.90
CA GLY A 109 -1.82 -25.10 9.86
C GLY A 109 -2.77 -24.87 8.68
N LEU A 110 -3.62 -23.84 8.68
CA LEU A 110 -4.51 -23.53 7.55
C LEU A 110 -3.73 -23.50 6.23
N ASP A 111 -4.15 -24.29 5.24
CA ASP A 111 -3.61 -24.24 3.90
C ASP A 111 -4.20 -23.04 3.14
N PHE A 112 -3.36 -22.11 2.71
CA PHE A 112 -3.80 -20.95 1.95
C PHE A 112 -4.35 -21.33 0.57
N ARG A 113 -4.03 -22.52 0.02
CA ARG A 113 -4.59 -23.00 -1.26
C ARG A 113 -6.09 -23.27 -1.16
N ASP A 114 -6.59 -23.62 0.01
CA ASP A 114 -8.03 -23.79 0.26
C ASP A 114 -8.79 -22.46 0.20
N LEU A 115 -8.06 -21.33 0.22
CA LEU A 115 -8.61 -19.98 0.02
C LEU A 115 -8.53 -19.52 -1.45
N SER A 116 -8.09 -20.40 -2.35
CA SER A 116 -8.11 -20.12 -3.79
C SER A 116 -9.56 -20.00 -4.26
N PHE A 117 -9.84 -18.92 -4.99
CA PHE A 117 -11.10 -18.75 -5.68
C PHE A 117 -10.95 -19.50 -7.01
N GLY A 118 -11.04 -20.82 -6.94
CA GLY A 118 -11.14 -21.66 -8.13
C GLY A 118 -12.39 -21.28 -8.93
N GLN A 119 -12.23 -20.31 -9.84
CA GLN A 119 -13.23 -19.79 -10.78
C GLN A 119 -14.36 -18.97 -10.13
N TYR A 120 -14.39 -17.67 -10.46
CA TYR A 120 -15.34 -16.69 -9.91
C TYR A 120 -16.81 -16.97 -10.28
N ASP A 121 -17.68 -17.07 -9.27
CA ASP A 121 -19.10 -16.66 -9.34
C ASP A 121 -19.31 -15.46 -8.39
N GLU A 122 -19.79 -14.34 -8.92
CA GLU A 122 -19.96 -13.06 -8.21
C GLU A 122 -20.99 -13.15 -7.05
N ARG A 123 -21.82 -14.19 -7.02
CA ARG A 123 -22.94 -14.33 -6.07
C ARG A 123 -22.64 -15.14 -4.82
N SER A 124 -21.57 -15.92 -4.80
CA SER A 124 -21.34 -16.92 -3.75
C SER A 124 -20.02 -16.66 -3.00
N LEU A 125 -20.06 -15.84 -1.93
CA LEU A 125 -19.02 -15.85 -0.89
C LEU A 125 -19.65 -16.18 0.46
N THR A 126 -20.38 -17.28 0.51
CA THR A 126 -20.34 -18.11 1.71
C THR A 126 -19.14 -19.02 1.53
N LEU A 127 -18.04 -18.75 2.26
CA LEU A 127 -17.22 -19.86 2.71
C LEU A 127 -18.20 -20.75 3.50
N GLU A 128 -18.69 -21.83 2.89
CA GLU A 128 -19.33 -22.85 3.69
C GLU A 128 -18.28 -23.27 4.72
N ARG A 129 -18.68 -23.18 5.99
CA ARG A 129 -17.88 -23.54 7.15
C ARG A 129 -17.55 -25.04 7.06
N GLY A 130 -16.61 -25.42 6.21
CA GLY A 130 -15.97 -26.73 6.26
C GLY A 130 -15.08 -26.74 7.50
N ASP A 131 -15.53 -27.44 8.54
CA ASP A 131 -14.84 -28.02 9.70
C ASP A 131 -13.78 -27.22 10.50
N TYR A 132 -13.40 -26.02 10.09
CA TYR A 132 -12.54 -25.13 10.84
C TYR A 132 -13.41 -24.23 11.72
N HIS A 133 -13.47 -24.51 13.02
CA HIS A 133 -14.14 -23.65 13.99
C HIS A 133 -13.38 -22.32 14.17
N PHE A 134 -13.73 -21.30 13.39
CA PHE A 134 -13.26 -19.93 13.57
C PHE A 134 -13.90 -19.33 14.84
N SER A 135 -13.09 -19.15 15.88
CA SER A 135 -13.49 -18.48 17.11
C SER A 135 -13.42 -16.95 16.95
N ARG A 136 -14.61 -16.33 17.00
CA ARG A 136 -14.94 -14.94 17.33
C ARG A 136 -14.43 -13.81 16.42
N GLN A 137 -15.39 -13.28 15.65
CA GLN A 137 -15.50 -11.91 15.16
C GLN A 137 -14.40 -11.43 14.20
N SER A 138 -14.25 -12.08 13.04
CA SER A 138 -13.57 -11.42 11.92
C SER A 138 -14.30 -10.10 11.57
N PRO A 139 -13.57 -8.99 11.37
CA PRO A 139 -14.15 -7.76 10.88
C PRO A 139 -14.87 -8.06 9.57
N ARG A 140 -16.10 -7.54 9.40
CA ARG A 140 -16.87 -7.68 8.17
C ARG A 140 -16.01 -7.16 7.00
N PHE A 141 -15.38 -8.05 6.24
CA PHE A 141 -14.67 -7.70 5.01
C PHE A 141 -15.70 -7.09 4.05
N ARG A 142 -15.76 -5.76 3.97
CA ARG A 142 -16.56 -5.10 2.93
C ARG A 142 -15.90 -5.48 1.61
N ARG A 143 -16.63 -6.18 0.74
CA ARG A 143 -16.14 -6.56 -0.59
C ARG A 143 -15.73 -5.28 -1.36
N PRO A 144 -14.47 -5.15 -1.78
CA PRO A 144 -14.07 -4.07 -2.67
C PRO A 144 -14.74 -4.25 -4.04
N LEU A 145 -15.06 -3.15 -4.72
CA LEU A 145 -15.64 -3.19 -6.07
C LEU A 145 -14.65 -3.83 -7.06
N ILE A 146 -15.13 -4.69 -7.96
CA ILE A 146 -14.26 -5.36 -8.96
C ILE A 146 -13.53 -4.33 -9.83
N SER A 147 -14.20 -3.25 -10.20
CA SER A 147 -13.62 -2.12 -10.95
C SER A 147 -12.47 -1.45 -10.21
N LYS A 148 -12.56 -1.34 -8.88
CA LYS A 148 -11.48 -0.86 -8.00
C LYS A 148 -10.28 -1.81 -8.08
N ILE A 149 -10.49 -3.11 -7.83
CA ILE A 149 -9.40 -4.09 -7.81
C ILE A 149 -8.68 -4.20 -9.17
N ARG A 150 -9.43 -4.15 -10.29
CA ARG A 150 -8.82 -4.14 -11.63
C ARG A 150 -7.95 -2.90 -11.87
N ARG A 151 -8.39 -1.73 -11.43
CA ARG A 151 -7.64 -0.46 -11.53
C ARG A 151 -6.35 -0.54 -10.71
N ASP A 152 -6.45 -1.02 -9.47
CA ASP A 152 -5.30 -1.15 -8.58
C ASP A 152 -4.29 -2.17 -9.12
N ALA A 153 -4.77 -3.32 -9.62
CA ALA A 153 -3.93 -4.32 -10.27
C ALA A 153 -3.18 -3.76 -11.49
N HIS A 154 -3.89 -2.99 -12.35
CA HIS A 154 -3.28 -2.37 -13.51
C HIS A 154 -2.20 -1.34 -13.11
N PHE A 155 -2.52 -0.46 -12.16
CA PHE A 155 -1.57 0.53 -11.65
C PHE A 155 -0.33 -0.13 -11.04
N GLN A 156 -0.51 -1.11 -10.15
CA GLN A 156 0.59 -1.83 -9.51
C GLN A 156 1.41 -2.66 -10.51
N GLY A 157 0.77 -3.21 -11.54
CA GLY A 157 1.45 -3.89 -12.65
C GLY A 157 2.42 -2.97 -13.40
N ARG A 158 1.98 -1.74 -13.73
CA ARG A 158 2.85 -0.73 -14.35
C ARG A 158 4.02 -0.31 -13.46
N LEU A 159 3.79 -0.20 -12.14
CA LEU A 159 4.88 0.05 -11.19
C LEU A 159 5.88 -1.10 -11.15
N LEU A 160 5.38 -2.34 -11.14
CA LEU A 160 6.19 -3.55 -11.14
C LEU A 160 7.05 -3.65 -12.40
N GLU A 161 6.50 -3.35 -13.57
CA GLU A 161 7.23 -3.31 -14.84
C GLU A 161 8.35 -2.25 -14.80
N ALA A 162 8.03 -1.04 -14.34
CA ALA A 162 8.99 0.06 -14.23
C ALA A 162 10.18 -0.32 -13.32
N VAL A 163 9.92 -0.81 -12.10
CA VAL A 163 11.00 -1.24 -11.19
C VAL A 163 11.77 -2.45 -11.75
N SER A 164 11.15 -3.23 -12.62
CA SER A 164 11.78 -4.38 -13.28
C SER A 164 12.68 -4.03 -14.46
N GLY A 165 12.78 -2.75 -14.81
CA GLY A 165 13.64 -2.25 -15.89
C GLY A 165 12.87 -1.73 -17.10
N GLY A 166 11.54 -1.72 -17.06
CA GLY A 166 10.72 -1.00 -18.03
C GLY A 166 10.63 0.49 -17.74
N ASP A 167 9.95 1.20 -18.63
CA ASP A 167 9.66 2.62 -18.49
C ASP A 167 8.33 2.86 -17.77
N TYR A 168 8.23 4.01 -17.09
CA TYR A 168 6.94 4.50 -16.62
C TYR A 168 6.63 5.84 -17.28
N VAL A 169 5.57 5.87 -18.09
CA VAL A 169 5.12 7.10 -18.75
C VAL A 169 3.98 7.74 -17.95
N LEU A 170 4.19 8.95 -17.46
CA LEU A 170 3.16 9.74 -16.79
C LEU A 170 2.78 10.92 -17.68
N ASN A 171 1.51 10.98 -18.13
CA ASN A 171 1.00 12.00 -19.03
C ASN A 171 1.91 12.23 -20.27
N GLY A 172 2.24 11.15 -20.98
CA GLY A 172 3.13 11.19 -22.14
C GLY A 172 4.62 11.41 -21.85
N THR A 173 5.01 11.63 -20.59
CA THR A 173 6.41 11.89 -20.21
C THR A 173 7.03 10.67 -19.55
N PRO A 174 8.12 10.08 -20.09
CA PRO A 174 8.86 9.03 -19.43
C PRO A 174 9.48 9.53 -18.12
N LEU A 175 9.33 8.75 -17.05
CA LEU A 175 9.91 9.03 -15.74
C LEU A 175 10.95 7.99 -15.38
N ALA A 176 12.12 8.46 -14.93
CA ALA A 176 13.08 7.60 -14.27
C ALA A 176 12.43 6.95 -13.04
N VAL A 177 12.63 5.65 -12.85
CA VAL A 177 12.02 4.86 -11.76
C VAL A 177 12.25 5.51 -10.40
N ARG A 178 13.45 6.04 -10.14
CA ARG A 178 13.78 6.74 -8.90
C ARG A 178 12.87 7.95 -8.65
N GLU A 179 12.70 8.82 -9.65
CA GLU A 179 11.85 10.03 -9.57
C GLU A 179 10.38 9.66 -9.36
N LEU A 180 9.90 8.62 -10.04
CA LEU A 180 8.56 8.07 -9.85
C LEU A 180 8.35 7.63 -8.39
N MET A 181 9.23 6.76 -7.89
CA MET A 181 9.09 6.16 -6.56
C MET A 181 9.26 7.18 -5.43
N GLU A 182 10.07 8.23 -5.63
CA GLU A 182 10.20 9.33 -4.67
C GLU A 182 8.94 10.21 -4.63
N GLY A 183 8.28 10.42 -5.77
CA GLY A 183 7.06 11.21 -5.82
C GLY A 183 5.83 10.46 -5.33
N LEU A 184 5.71 9.17 -5.66
CA LEU A 184 4.73 8.30 -5.03
C LEU A 184 4.89 8.30 -3.52
N PHE A 185 6.13 8.26 -3.01
CA PHE A 185 6.37 8.25 -1.57
C PHE A 185 5.93 9.56 -0.93
N GLN A 186 6.14 10.70 -1.61
CA GLN A 186 5.64 11.98 -1.14
C GLN A 186 4.09 12.04 -1.15
N LEU A 187 3.44 11.52 -2.19
CA LEU A 187 1.97 11.46 -2.26
C LEU A 187 1.39 10.52 -1.19
N THR A 188 2.02 9.37 -0.93
CA THR A 188 1.67 8.48 0.19
C THR A 188 1.71 9.22 1.53
N ARG A 189 2.74 10.04 1.77
CA ARG A 189 2.85 10.84 2.99
C ARG A 189 1.76 11.91 3.08
N LEU A 190 1.36 12.52 1.95
CA LEU A 190 0.22 13.44 1.89
C LEU A 190 -1.09 12.76 2.21
N LEU A 191 -1.26 11.50 1.83
CA LEU A 191 -2.44 10.70 2.17
C LEU A 191 -2.44 10.21 3.62
N MET A 192 -1.28 10.12 4.27
CA MET A 192 -1.16 9.55 5.62
C MET A 192 -1.09 10.61 6.72
N HIS A 193 -0.07 11.46 6.71
CA HIS A 193 0.36 12.13 7.95
C HIS A 193 1.02 13.49 7.76
N LEU A 194 1.12 14.02 6.54
CA LEU A 194 1.60 15.40 6.35
C LEU A 194 0.55 16.41 6.85
N PRO A 195 0.96 17.63 7.24
CA PRO A 195 0.01 18.71 7.50
C PRO A 195 -0.87 18.93 6.27
N GLY A 196 -2.18 19.00 6.47
CA GLY A 196 -3.15 19.06 5.37
C GLY A 196 -3.61 17.69 4.85
N ALA A 197 -3.05 16.57 5.33
CA ALA A 197 -3.45 15.22 4.90
C ALA A 197 -4.95 14.96 5.09
N GLU A 198 -5.52 15.42 6.20
CA GLU A 198 -6.95 15.26 6.47
C GLU A 198 -7.82 16.04 5.47
N ALA A 199 -7.47 17.29 5.18
CA ALA A 199 -8.16 18.10 4.19
C ALA A 199 -8.01 17.49 2.78
N TRP A 200 -6.81 17.01 2.46
CA TRP A 200 -6.50 16.38 1.18
C TRP A 200 -7.26 15.06 0.98
N ARG A 201 -7.34 14.22 2.01
CA ARG A 201 -8.19 13.02 2.01
C ARG A 201 -9.63 13.42 1.76
N ARG A 202 -10.18 14.36 2.52
CA ARG A 202 -11.59 14.80 2.37
C ARG A 202 -11.91 15.26 0.95
N ALA A 203 -11.10 16.16 0.38
CA ALA A 203 -11.27 16.62 -1.00
C ALA A 203 -11.17 15.47 -2.02
N LEU A 204 -10.28 14.49 -1.77
CA LEU A 204 -10.18 13.30 -2.59
C LEU A 204 -11.44 12.43 -2.48
N HIS A 205 -11.98 12.20 -1.27
CA HIS A 205 -13.23 11.46 -1.06
C HIS A 205 -14.40 12.09 -1.83
N GLU A 206 -14.54 13.41 -1.74
CA GLU A 206 -15.62 14.16 -2.43
C GLU A 206 -15.51 14.05 -3.96
N LEU A 207 -14.30 14.07 -4.51
CA LEU A 207 -14.06 13.96 -5.95
C LEU A 207 -14.07 12.52 -6.48
N ALA A 208 -13.94 11.53 -5.59
CA ALA A 208 -13.74 10.13 -5.93
C ALA A 208 -14.77 9.22 -5.26
N ASP A 209 -16.04 9.61 -5.35
CA ASP A 209 -17.20 9.02 -4.65
C ASP A 209 -17.28 7.48 -4.78
N ASP A 210 -16.92 6.93 -5.94
CA ASP A 210 -16.93 5.48 -6.20
C ASP A 210 -15.86 4.67 -5.44
N MET A 211 -14.85 5.32 -4.86
CA MET A 211 -13.64 4.63 -4.40
C MET A 211 -13.78 3.97 -3.03
N ARG A 212 -14.89 4.18 -2.29
CA ARG A 212 -15.13 3.66 -0.93
C ARG A 212 -13.87 3.67 -0.06
N LEU A 213 -13.14 4.78 -0.12
CA LEU A 213 -11.94 4.97 0.65
C LEU A 213 -12.32 4.86 2.13
N CYS A 214 -11.84 3.85 2.83
CA CYS A 214 -11.97 3.78 4.28
C CYS A 214 -10.86 4.62 4.89
N GLY A 215 -11.19 5.40 5.92
CA GLY A 215 -10.26 6.31 6.59
C GLY A 215 -8.95 5.60 6.93
N VAL A 216 -7.83 6.19 6.51
CA VAL A 216 -6.52 5.81 7.02
C VAL A 216 -6.47 6.34 8.46
N GLU A 217 -6.92 5.53 9.42
CA GLU A 217 -6.82 5.84 10.84
C GLU A 217 -5.33 5.91 11.19
N SER A 218 -4.81 7.13 11.25
CA SER A 218 -3.43 7.39 11.63
C SER A 218 -3.32 7.21 13.14
N ASP A 219 -3.08 5.99 13.62
CA ASP A 219 -2.39 5.83 14.89
C ASP A 219 -1.02 6.51 14.74
N ARG A 220 -0.84 7.66 15.41
CA ARG A 220 0.35 8.52 15.30
C ARG A 220 1.65 7.78 15.60
N ALA A 221 1.57 6.59 16.22
CA ALA A 221 2.71 5.73 16.50
C ALA A 221 3.27 4.97 15.28
N ILE A 222 2.50 4.77 14.21
CA ILE A 222 2.89 3.94 13.06
C ILE A 222 2.78 4.73 11.74
N LEU A 223 3.79 5.57 11.46
CA LEU A 223 3.82 6.49 10.32
C LEU A 223 4.49 5.92 9.05
N GLN A 224 4.85 4.64 9.02
CA GLN A 224 5.56 4.04 7.89
C GLN A 224 4.60 3.23 7.02
N PHE A 225 4.56 3.53 5.72
CA PHE A 225 3.71 2.83 4.76
C PHE A 225 4.03 1.33 4.72
N GLU A 226 5.31 0.97 4.82
CA GLU A 226 5.80 -0.39 4.65
C GLU A 226 5.43 -1.34 5.80
N VAL A 227 5.06 -0.82 6.98
CA VAL A 227 4.69 -1.65 8.15
C VAL A 227 3.19 -1.85 8.31
N LEU A 228 2.38 -1.14 7.52
CA LEU A 228 0.93 -1.29 7.52
C LEU A 228 0.51 -2.70 7.08
N ARG A 229 -0.75 -3.06 7.26
CA ARG A 229 -1.34 -4.25 6.64
C ARG A 229 -1.59 -4.04 5.15
N VAL A 230 -1.75 -5.12 4.39
CA VAL A 230 -2.09 -5.09 2.97
C VAL A 230 -3.35 -4.25 2.74
N GLU A 231 -4.38 -4.45 3.55
CA GLU A 231 -5.64 -3.71 3.45
C GLU A 231 -5.44 -2.19 3.62
N GLU A 232 -4.59 -1.79 4.56
CA GLU A 232 -4.32 -0.38 4.84
C GLU A 232 -3.45 0.25 3.75
N ARG A 233 -2.43 -0.48 3.27
CA ARG A 233 -1.65 -0.06 2.09
C ARG A 233 -2.54 0.07 0.87
N ASP A 234 -3.49 -0.85 0.68
CA ASP A 234 -4.41 -0.84 -0.45
C ASP A 234 -5.29 0.42 -0.45
N ARG A 235 -5.79 0.82 0.72
CA ARG A 235 -6.55 2.08 0.92
C ARG A 235 -5.75 3.33 0.56
N ILE A 236 -4.42 3.27 0.59
CA ILE A 236 -3.52 4.35 0.17
C ILE A 236 -3.18 4.22 -1.32
N MET A 237 -2.91 3.00 -1.79
CA MET A 237 -2.57 2.72 -3.19
C MET A 237 -3.73 3.05 -4.14
N THR A 238 -4.96 2.84 -3.69
CA THR A 238 -6.17 3.11 -4.49
C THR A 238 -6.26 4.60 -4.88
N PRO A 239 -6.25 5.58 -3.95
CA PRO A 239 -6.25 7.00 -4.30
C PRO A 239 -5.05 7.41 -5.15
N LEU A 240 -3.87 6.81 -4.95
CA LEU A 240 -2.71 7.05 -5.82
C LEU A 240 -2.97 6.59 -7.26
N ALA A 241 -3.56 5.40 -7.44
CA ALA A 241 -3.94 4.90 -8.76
C ALA A 241 -4.91 5.86 -9.46
N TRP A 242 -5.91 6.37 -8.72
CA TRP A 242 -6.87 7.33 -9.24
C TRP A 242 -6.23 8.67 -9.60
N LEU A 243 -5.37 9.23 -8.75
CA LEU A 243 -4.65 10.48 -9.01
C LEU A 243 -3.79 10.38 -10.27
N LEU A 244 -2.99 9.32 -10.39
CA LEU A 244 -2.02 9.18 -11.47
C LEU A 244 -2.66 8.81 -12.81
N ASN A 245 -3.87 8.24 -12.81
CA ASN A 245 -4.59 7.89 -14.03
C ASN A 245 -5.03 9.11 -14.85
N ASP A 246 -5.19 10.28 -14.22
CA ASP A 246 -5.57 11.54 -14.88
C ASP A 246 -4.72 12.68 -14.29
N TRP A 247 -3.40 12.43 -14.35
CA TRP A 247 -2.38 13.37 -13.90
C TRP A 247 -2.10 14.42 -14.99
N PRO A 248 -1.94 15.71 -14.64
CA PRO A 248 -1.97 16.31 -13.30
C PRO A 248 -3.34 16.84 -12.85
N ALA A 249 -4.37 16.76 -13.71
CA ALA A 249 -5.66 17.42 -13.49
C ALA A 249 -6.31 17.06 -12.14
N ARG A 250 -6.32 15.76 -11.78
CA ARG A 250 -6.87 15.31 -10.49
C ARG A 250 -6.07 15.81 -9.29
N PHE A 251 -4.76 15.89 -9.42
CA PHE A 251 -3.89 16.42 -8.36
C PHE A 251 -4.18 17.90 -8.09
N HIS A 252 -4.36 18.71 -9.14
CA HIS A 252 -4.73 20.12 -8.99
C HIS A 252 -6.10 20.27 -8.33
N LYS A 253 -7.13 19.57 -8.81
CA LYS A 253 -8.49 19.61 -8.23
C LYS A 253 -8.53 19.23 -6.75
N VAL A 254 -7.84 18.16 -6.35
CA VAL A 254 -7.76 17.75 -4.95
C VAL A 254 -7.01 18.78 -4.11
N SER A 255 -5.92 19.35 -4.63
CA SER A 255 -5.13 20.35 -3.90
C SER A 255 -5.89 21.67 -3.72
N GLU A 256 -6.62 22.11 -4.73
CA GLU A 256 -7.53 23.26 -4.70
C GLU A 256 -8.67 23.06 -3.70
N GLY A 257 -9.41 21.94 -3.81
CA GLY A 257 -10.49 21.62 -2.88
C GLY A 257 -10.02 21.46 -1.42
N ALA A 258 -8.76 21.04 -1.22
CA ALA A 258 -8.16 20.92 0.11
C ALA A 258 -7.58 22.24 0.64
N GLY A 259 -7.38 23.26 -0.20
CA GLY A 259 -6.75 24.52 0.16
C GLY A 259 -5.32 24.38 0.73
N VAL A 260 -4.54 23.41 0.25
CA VAL A 260 -3.20 23.12 0.79
C VAL A 260 -2.09 23.81 0.00
N GLY A 261 -1.26 24.60 0.68
CA GLY A 261 -0.19 25.34 0.04
C GLY A 261 1.06 24.52 -0.31
N ARG A 262 1.96 25.11 -1.11
CA ARG A 262 3.26 24.52 -1.53
C ARG A 262 4.07 23.93 -0.37
N GLN A 263 4.15 24.66 0.74
CA GLN A 263 4.94 24.24 1.91
C GLN A 263 4.39 22.96 2.56
N GLN A 264 3.08 22.75 2.50
CA GLN A 264 2.42 21.53 3.00
C GLN A 264 2.64 20.37 2.03
N LEU A 265 2.41 20.60 0.73
CA LEU A 265 2.55 19.59 -0.33
C LEU A 265 3.96 19.00 -0.41
N LEU A 266 5.00 19.81 -0.20
CA LEU A 266 6.40 19.40 -0.32
C LEU A 266 7.14 19.24 1.03
N LYS A 267 6.40 19.21 2.15
CA LYS A 267 7.01 19.18 3.50
C LYS A 267 7.97 18.00 3.68
N ASN A 268 9.24 18.30 3.96
CA ASN A 268 10.32 17.33 4.16
C ASN A 268 10.50 16.35 2.99
N ALA A 269 10.11 16.74 1.76
CA ALA A 269 10.40 15.96 0.56
C ALA A 269 11.92 16.04 0.28
N ARG A 270 12.60 14.89 0.26
CA ARG A 270 14.04 14.79 0.01
C ARG A 270 14.35 13.50 -0.79
N PRO A 271 14.89 13.58 -2.01
CA PRO A 271 14.81 14.76 -2.89
C PRO A 271 13.33 15.08 -3.22
N VAL A 272 13.10 16.26 -3.81
CA VAL A 272 11.78 16.61 -4.35
C VAL A 272 11.75 16.17 -5.81
N PRO A 273 10.86 15.24 -6.20
CA PRO A 273 10.78 14.79 -7.59
C PRO A 273 10.41 15.94 -8.51
N THR A 274 11.08 16.00 -9.66
CA THR A 274 10.98 17.12 -10.59
C THR A 274 9.56 17.25 -11.16
N TRP A 275 8.94 16.14 -11.54
CA TRP A 275 7.57 16.10 -12.06
C TRP A 275 6.55 16.64 -11.04
N LEU A 276 6.68 16.25 -9.77
CA LEU A 276 5.80 16.75 -8.71
C LEU A 276 6.10 18.22 -8.38
N LYS A 277 7.38 18.62 -8.36
CA LYS A 277 7.80 20.00 -8.12
C LYS A 277 7.23 20.96 -9.16
N GLN A 278 7.22 20.56 -10.44
CA GLN A 278 6.64 21.33 -11.54
C GLN A 278 5.14 21.55 -11.34
N GLU A 279 4.40 20.50 -10.99
CA GLU A 279 2.96 20.59 -10.80
C GLU A 279 2.55 21.37 -9.56
N VAL A 280 3.30 21.24 -8.45
CA VAL A 280 3.09 22.09 -7.28
C VAL A 280 3.35 23.57 -7.62
N ALA A 281 4.36 23.87 -8.45
CA ALA A 281 4.63 25.24 -8.87
C ALA A 281 3.59 25.79 -9.86
N ARG A 282 2.92 24.94 -10.63
CA ARG A 282 1.78 25.33 -11.49
C ARG A 282 0.55 25.63 -10.63
N TYR A 283 0.20 24.72 -9.72
CA TYR A 283 -0.87 24.93 -8.74
C TYR A 283 -0.71 26.23 -7.94
N SER A 284 0.48 26.48 -7.37
CA SER A 284 0.73 27.70 -6.59
C SER A 284 0.68 29.00 -7.39
N ARG A 285 0.82 28.96 -8.73
CA ARG A 285 0.62 30.13 -9.60
C ARG A 285 -0.86 30.37 -9.90
N LEU A 286 -1.66 29.31 -9.99
CA LEU A 286 -3.11 29.38 -10.20
C LEU A 286 -3.84 29.93 -8.97
N GLU A 287 -3.39 29.59 -7.76
CA GLU A 287 -3.96 30.10 -6.50
C GLU A 287 -3.67 31.59 -6.27
N GLY A 288 -2.77 32.21 -7.04
CA GLY A 288 -2.25 33.55 -6.76
C GLY A 288 -1.52 33.56 -5.42
N TYR A 289 -0.18 33.59 -5.43
CA TYR A 289 0.59 33.82 -4.21
C TYR A 289 0.44 35.30 -3.79
N ASP A 290 -0.77 35.67 -3.40
CA ASP A 290 -1.06 36.88 -2.64
C ASP A 290 -1.17 36.48 -1.16
N HIS A 291 -0.67 37.35 -0.29
CA HIS A 291 -0.23 37.05 1.08
C HIS A 291 -1.36 36.80 2.10
N LEU A 292 -2.45 36.14 1.72
CA LEU A 292 -3.68 36.14 2.52
C LEU A 292 -4.39 34.78 2.57
N ARG A 293 -3.88 33.82 3.35
CA ARG A 293 -4.77 32.95 4.15
C ARG A 293 -4.18 32.70 5.53
N PRO A 294 -4.93 32.95 6.64
CA PRO A 294 -4.37 32.93 7.97
C PRO A 294 -4.05 31.50 8.41
N HIS A 295 -3.00 31.39 9.22
CA HIS A 295 -2.76 30.24 10.08
C HIS A 295 -4.05 29.85 10.80
N ILE A 296 -4.52 28.62 10.58
CA ILE A 296 -5.50 27.97 11.46
C ILE A 296 -4.77 27.71 12.78
N ASN A 297 -4.70 28.73 13.64
CA ASN A 297 -4.36 28.55 15.04
C ASN A 297 -5.58 27.96 15.73
N GLY A 298 -5.41 26.76 16.28
CA GLY A 298 -6.41 26.13 17.14
C GLY A 298 -6.84 27.10 18.24
N THR A 299 -8.14 27.23 18.39
CA THR A 299 -8.81 27.82 19.54
C THR A 299 -8.28 27.15 20.81
N LYS A 300 -7.41 27.84 21.54
CA LYS A 300 -7.34 27.72 22.99
C LYS A 300 -8.31 28.74 23.56
N GLU A 301 -9.56 28.34 23.71
CA GLU A 301 -10.45 29.03 24.63
C GLU A 301 -9.92 28.90 26.06
N GLY A 302 -9.94 30.03 26.76
CA GLY A 302 -9.33 30.20 28.06
C GLY A 302 -10.13 29.54 29.17
N ALA A 303 -9.39 29.00 30.14
CA ALA A 303 -9.84 28.82 31.51
C ALA A 303 -8.72 29.26 32.44
N ARG A 304 -8.70 30.57 32.72
CA ARG A 304 -8.10 31.14 33.93
C ARG A 304 -9.01 32.26 34.41
N ARG A 305 -9.88 31.94 35.34
CA ARG A 305 -10.09 32.63 36.61
C ARG A 305 -10.74 31.64 37.56
#